data_AF-W4KJE2-F1
#
_entry.id   AF-W4KJE2-F1
#
_cell.length_a   1.000
_cell.length_b   1.000
_cell.length_c   1.000
_cell.angle_alpha   90.00
_cell.angle_beta   90.00
_cell.angle_gamma   90.00
#
_symmetry.space_group_name_H-M   'P 1'
#
loop_
_entity.id
_entity.type
_entity.pdbx_description
1 polymer ?
#
loop_
_entity_poly.entity_id
_entity_poly.type
_entity_poly.pdbx_seq_one_letter_code
_entity_poly.pdbx_strand_id
1 'polypeptide(L)'
;MFGQGQRPLDHEEDILSGDENSSAVSGVNRAPGTRPKRRSVFEGLAMEEQWRQARKELKWSLFFDLLGLGLWGVEFVWILIGPRCPLGEYDGWCTAFNLASACTCLLCVTFGISVFFDIKDLYASKSSPRTRT
;
A
#
# COMPACT_ATOMS: atom_id res chain seq x y z
N MET A 1 -30.86 0.42 37.31
CA MET A 1 -32.11 -0.06 36.68
C MET A 1 -32.23 0.61 35.31
N PHE A 2 -32.27 -0.23 34.27
CA PHE A 2 -32.73 -0.09 32.88
C PHE A 2 -32.30 1.07 31.95
N GLY A 3 -31.89 0.66 30.73
CA GLY A 3 -31.75 1.48 29.53
C GLY A 3 -31.03 0.75 28.38
N GLN A 4 -31.67 -0.26 27.77
CA GLN A 4 -31.38 -0.75 26.40
C GLN A 4 -31.53 0.44 25.42
N GLY A 5 -30.85 0.63 24.28
CA GLY A 5 -30.17 -0.25 23.33
C GLY A 5 -30.66 0.15 21.92
N GLN A 6 -29.77 0.46 20.96
CA GLN A 6 -30.06 0.34 19.52
C GLN A 6 -28.81 0.61 18.66
N ARG A 7 -28.46 -0.36 17.81
CA ARG A 7 -27.61 -0.19 16.61
C ARG A 7 -28.55 0.05 15.42
N PRO A 8 -28.22 0.93 14.45
CA PRO A 8 -28.70 0.83 13.07
C PRO A 8 -27.51 0.40 12.18
N LEU A 9 -27.47 -0.80 11.60
CA LEU A 9 -28.16 -1.28 10.39
C LEU A 9 -27.94 -0.42 9.14
N ASP A 10 -27.24 -1.07 8.21
CA ASP A 10 -26.94 -0.73 6.83
C ASP A 10 -28.20 -0.30 6.06
N HIS A 11 -28.08 0.76 5.26
CA HIS A 11 -29.09 1.12 4.26
C HIS A 11 -28.44 1.26 2.90
N GLU A 12 -28.67 0.24 2.10
CA GLU A 12 -28.50 0.14 0.66
C GLU A 12 -29.74 0.76 0.02
N GLU A 13 -29.59 1.79 -0.82
CA GLU A 13 -30.62 2.21 -1.79
C GLU A 13 -29.93 2.59 -3.11
N ASP A 14 -30.07 1.68 -4.08
CA ASP A 14 -29.88 1.91 -5.50
C ASP A 14 -30.97 2.85 -6.04
N ILE A 15 -30.59 3.92 -6.75
CA ILE A 15 -31.40 4.48 -7.86
C ILE A 15 -30.47 4.87 -9.02
N LEU A 16 -30.71 4.25 -10.16
CA LEU A 16 -30.05 4.43 -11.46
C LEU A 16 -30.82 5.45 -12.33
N SER A 17 -30.06 6.12 -13.21
CA SER A 17 -30.40 6.66 -14.55
C SER A 17 -31.11 8.01 -14.71
N GLY A 18 -30.53 8.82 -15.60
CA GLY A 18 -31.11 10.03 -16.19
C GLY A 18 -30.05 10.93 -16.83
N ASP A 19 -29.64 10.61 -18.05
CA ASP A 19 -28.84 11.48 -18.93
C ASP A 19 -29.48 12.87 -19.09
N GLU A 20 -28.69 13.93 -19.24
CA GLU A 20 -28.83 14.88 -20.34
C GLU A 20 -27.74 15.97 -20.31
N ASN A 21 -26.95 15.97 -21.37
CA ASN A 21 -26.02 17.02 -21.75
C ASN A 21 -26.81 18.30 -22.05
N SER A 22 -26.86 19.25 -21.11
CA SER A 22 -27.40 20.59 -21.35
C SER A 22 -26.35 21.65 -21.08
N SER A 23 -25.82 22.18 -22.18
CA SER A 23 -24.95 23.35 -22.21
C SER A 23 -25.79 24.59 -21.94
N ALA A 24 -25.66 25.19 -20.76
CA ALA A 24 -26.15 26.54 -20.50
C ALA A 24 -25.28 27.24 -19.44
N VAL A 25 -24.56 28.26 -19.91
CA VAL A 25 -23.83 29.23 -19.08
C VAL A 25 -24.83 29.92 -18.13
N SER A 26 -24.57 29.85 -16.82
CA SER A 26 -25.18 30.77 -15.87
C SER A 26 -24.37 30.89 -14.58
N GLY A 27 -23.93 32.13 -14.32
CA GLY A 27 -23.67 32.66 -12.99
C GLY A 27 -22.39 32.16 -12.32
N VAL A 28 -21.31 32.94 -12.47
CA VAL A 28 -20.22 32.97 -11.46
C VAL A 28 -20.79 33.61 -10.19
N ASN A 29 -21.61 32.84 -9.47
CA ASN A 29 -21.91 33.12 -8.07
C ASN A 29 -20.65 32.75 -7.30
N ARG A 30 -19.81 33.74 -6.99
CA ARG A 30 -18.76 33.60 -5.98
C ARG A 30 -19.46 33.23 -4.67
N ALA A 31 -19.55 31.93 -4.40
CA ALA A 31 -20.04 31.42 -3.13
C ALA A 31 -19.25 32.11 -2.02
N PRO A 32 -19.92 32.64 -0.97
CA PRO A 32 -19.25 33.26 0.15
C PRO A 32 -18.29 32.23 0.74
N GLY A 33 -17.02 32.62 0.86
CA GLY A 33 -15.91 31.76 1.25
C GLY A 33 -16.34 30.78 2.33
N THR A 34 -16.36 29.50 1.98
CA THR A 34 -16.56 28.41 2.91
C THR A 34 -15.52 28.58 4.00
N ARG A 35 -15.96 29.07 5.16
CA ARG A 35 -15.13 29.15 6.36
C ARG A 35 -14.48 27.78 6.51
N PRO A 36 -13.14 27.69 6.71
CA PRO A 36 -12.47 26.41 6.84
C PRO A 36 -13.22 25.63 7.92
N LYS A 37 -13.84 24.53 7.51
CA LYS A 37 -14.64 23.68 8.40
C LYS A 37 -13.71 23.34 9.56
N ARG A 38 -14.00 23.85 10.76
CA ARG A 38 -13.21 23.59 11.95
C ARG A 38 -13.29 22.07 12.16
N ARG A 39 -12.28 21.33 11.68
CA ARG A 39 -12.17 19.89 11.91
C ARG A 39 -12.31 19.69 13.40
N SER A 40 -13.19 18.77 13.79
CA SER A 40 -13.41 18.54 15.22
C SER A 40 -12.08 18.05 15.83
N VAL A 41 -11.81 18.43 17.08
CA VAL A 41 -10.57 18.02 17.76
C VAL A 41 -10.43 16.49 17.79
N PHE A 42 -11.56 15.79 17.85
CA PHE A 42 -11.63 14.32 17.78
C PHE A 42 -11.24 13.76 16.41
N GLU A 43 -11.60 14.44 15.32
CA GLU A 43 -11.21 14.05 13.96
C GLU A 43 -9.70 14.20 13.74
N GLY A 44 -9.09 15.23 14.35
CA GLY A 44 -7.64 15.39 14.37
C GLY A 44 -6.92 14.28 15.16
N LEU A 45 -7.45 13.93 16.34
CA LEU A 45 -6.90 12.84 17.17
C LEU A 45 -7.02 11.47 16.50
N ALA A 46 -8.15 11.19 15.85
CA ALA A 46 -8.36 9.94 15.12
C ALA A 46 -7.38 9.79 13.95
N MET A 47 -7.11 10.87 13.19
CA MET A 47 -6.10 10.84 12.12
C MET A 47 -4.68 10.62 12.65
N GLU A 48 -4.33 11.14 13.83
CA GLU A 48 -3.00 10.93 14.43
C GLU A 48 -2.78 9.47 14.85
N GLU A 49 -3.80 8.83 15.43
CA GLU A 49 -3.72 7.43 15.80
C GLU A 49 -3.56 6.53 14.58
N GLN A 50 -4.38 6.75 13.55
CA GLN A 50 -4.29 6.03 12.27
C GLN A 50 -2.92 6.23 11.62
N TRP A 51 -2.39 7.46 11.60
CA TRP A 51 -1.05 7.74 11.08
C TRP A 51 0.04 6.99 11.84
N ARG A 52 -0.07 6.90 13.17
CA ARG A 52 0.90 6.18 14.00
C ARG A 52 0.86 4.67 13.73
N GLN A 53 -0.34 4.10 13.60
CA GLN A 53 -0.52 2.68 13.30
C GLN A 53 0.01 2.34 11.91
N ALA A 54 -0.40 3.09 10.87
CA ALA A 54 0.07 2.91 9.51
C ALA A 54 1.60 2.98 9.42
N ARG A 55 2.24 3.90 10.15
CA ARG A 55 3.70 3.99 10.19
C ARG A 55 4.40 2.83 10.90
N LYS A 56 3.74 2.24 11.88
CA LYS A 56 4.27 1.04 12.54
C LYS A 56 4.24 -0.12 11.55
N GLU A 57 3.11 -0.33 10.89
CA GLU A 57 2.95 -1.36 9.86
C GLU A 57 3.92 -1.17 8.71
N LEU A 58 4.07 0.05 8.20
CA LEU A 58 4.99 0.35 7.10
C LEU A 58 6.46 0.03 7.45
N LYS A 59 6.88 0.28 8.70
CA LYS A 59 8.23 -0.10 9.15
C LYS A 59 8.41 -1.61 9.28
N TRP A 60 7.36 -2.32 9.71
CA TRP A 60 7.38 -3.78 9.77
C TRP A 60 7.41 -4.38 8.36
N SER A 61 6.61 -3.86 7.44
CA SER A 61 6.64 -4.24 6.02
C SER A 61 8.04 -4.05 5.43
N LEU A 62 8.61 -2.85 5.58
CA LEU A 62 9.96 -2.54 5.11
C LEU A 62 11.02 -3.49 5.72
N PHE A 63 10.88 -3.85 6.99
CA PHE A 63 11.80 -4.79 7.63
C PHE A 63 11.69 -6.19 7.02
N PHE A 64 10.47 -6.70 6.81
CA PHE A 64 10.27 -7.99 6.15
C PHE A 64 10.75 -7.97 4.70
N ASP A 65 10.53 -6.88 3.97
CA ASP A 65 11.00 -6.74 2.60
C ASP A 65 12.51 -6.67 2.50
N LEU A 66 13.18 -6.01 3.45
CA LEU A 66 14.65 -6.02 3.54
C LEU A 66 15.20 -7.41 3.87
N LEU A 67 14.54 -8.16 4.76
CA LEU A 67 14.92 -9.54 5.05
C LEU A 67 14.70 -10.45 3.84
N GLY A 68 13.57 -10.31 3.15
CA GLY A 68 13.26 -11.04 1.92
C GLY A 68 14.28 -10.74 0.82
N LEU A 69 14.57 -9.45 0.59
CA LEU A 69 15.58 -9.02 -0.37
C LEU A 69 16.97 -9.56 -0.03
N GLY A 70 17.35 -9.52 1.25
CA GLY A 70 18.64 -10.03 1.71
C GLY A 70 18.76 -11.55 1.54
N LEU A 71 17.75 -12.31 1.99
CA LEU A 71 17.77 -13.77 1.93
C LEU A 71 17.80 -14.27 0.48
N TRP A 72 16.86 -13.82 -0.35
CA TRP A 72 16.79 -14.23 -1.75
C TRP A 72 17.95 -13.65 -2.57
N GLY A 73 18.38 -12.43 -2.26
CA GLY A 73 19.52 -11.78 -2.92
C GLY A 73 20.83 -12.51 -2.68
N VAL A 74 21.08 -12.94 -1.43
CA VAL A 74 22.25 -13.76 -1.09
C VAL A 74 22.18 -15.12 -1.79
N GLU A 75 21.02 -15.78 -1.77
CA GLU A 75 20.82 -17.06 -2.46
C GLU A 75 21.07 -16.92 -3.98
N PHE A 76 20.54 -15.87 -4.61
CA PHE A 76 20.76 -15.60 -6.03
C PHE A 76 22.24 -15.39 -6.37
N VAL A 77 22.95 -14.58 -5.57
CA VAL A 77 24.38 -14.34 -5.77
C VAL A 77 25.19 -15.62 -5.58
N TRP A 78 24.81 -16.45 -4.60
CA TRP A 78 25.44 -17.75 -4.37
C TRP A 78 25.28 -18.68 -5.58
N ILE A 79 24.07 -18.75 -6.16
CA ILE A 79 23.80 -19.51 -7.38
C ILE A 79 24.64 -19.01 -8.56
N LEU A 80 24.85 -17.69 -8.70
CA LEU A 80 25.65 -17.12 -9.78
C LEU A 80 27.15 -17.46 -9.71
N ILE A 81 27.68 -17.64 -8.51
CA ILE A 81 29.08 -18.03 -8.28
C ILE A 81 29.28 -19.54 -8.54
N GLY A 82 28.21 -20.34 -8.42
CA GLY A 82 28.24 -21.79 -8.58
C GLY A 82 28.39 -22.27 -10.03
N PRO A 83 28.77 -23.55 -10.23
CA PRO A 83 28.79 -24.19 -11.55
C PRO A 83 27.37 -24.27 -12.11
N ARG A 84 27.21 -23.99 -13.41
CA ARG A 84 25.89 -24.04 -14.07
C ARG A 84 25.51 -25.48 -14.45
N CYS A 85 24.25 -25.83 -14.21
CA CYS A 85 23.68 -27.14 -14.52
C CYS A 85 23.22 -27.19 -16.00
N PRO A 86 23.74 -28.10 -16.84
CA PRO A 86 23.28 -28.26 -18.22
C PRO A 86 21.83 -28.78 -18.28
N LEU A 87 21.07 -28.35 -19.28
CA LEU A 87 19.66 -28.72 -19.43
C LEU A 87 19.53 -30.21 -19.77
N GLY A 88 18.65 -30.93 -19.06
CA GLY A 88 18.31 -32.32 -19.34
C GLY A 88 19.12 -33.38 -18.59
N GLU A 89 20.10 -33.00 -17.77
CA GLU A 89 20.83 -33.95 -16.93
C GLU A 89 20.16 -34.22 -15.57
N TYR A 90 20.63 -35.27 -14.88
CA TYR A 90 20.21 -35.66 -13.53
C TYR A 90 18.69 -35.85 -13.40
N ASP A 91 18.08 -36.57 -14.35
CA ASP A 91 16.64 -36.91 -14.33
C ASP A 91 15.72 -35.68 -14.18
N GLY A 92 16.11 -34.55 -14.81
CA GLY A 92 15.35 -33.30 -14.77
C GLY A 92 15.65 -32.39 -13.58
N TRP A 93 16.54 -32.78 -12.66
CA TRP A 93 16.95 -31.96 -11.52
C TRP A 93 17.52 -30.60 -11.95
N CYS A 94 18.37 -30.58 -12.99
CA CYS A 94 18.91 -29.33 -13.52
C CYS A 94 17.81 -28.37 -14.01
N THR A 95 16.71 -28.90 -14.58
CA THR A 95 15.59 -28.08 -15.05
C THR A 95 14.86 -27.43 -13.88
N ALA A 96 14.58 -28.19 -12.82
CA ALA A 96 13.97 -27.67 -11.60
C ALA A 96 14.89 -26.65 -10.90
N PHE A 97 16.19 -26.90 -10.86
CA PHE A 97 17.18 -25.98 -10.31
C PHE A 97 17.23 -24.65 -11.08
N ASN A 98 17.25 -24.70 -12.42
CA ASN A 98 17.23 -23.50 -13.26
C ASN A 98 15.93 -22.71 -13.10
N LEU A 99 14.78 -23.40 -12.96
CA LEU A 99 13.50 -22.76 -12.67
C LEU A 99 13.51 -22.07 -11.30
N ALA A 100 13.96 -22.77 -10.26
CA ALA A 100 14.08 -22.21 -8.91
C ALA A 100 15.01 -20.97 -8.90
N SER A 101 16.12 -21.03 -9.63
CA SER A 101 17.05 -19.91 -9.80
C SER A 101 16.38 -18.69 -10.45
N ALA A 102 15.56 -18.92 -11.49
CA ALA A 102 14.79 -17.86 -12.13
C ALA A 102 13.75 -17.26 -11.17
N CYS A 103 13.05 -18.09 -10.41
CA CYS A 103 12.10 -17.64 -9.38
C CYS A 103 12.79 -16.79 -8.31
N THR A 104 13.95 -17.21 -7.82
CA THR A 104 14.74 -16.43 -6.85
C THR A 104 15.13 -15.07 -7.42
N CYS A 105 15.53 -14.99 -8.69
CA CYS A 105 15.82 -13.72 -9.36
C CYS A 105 14.59 -12.79 -9.39
N LEU A 106 13.43 -13.32 -9.77
CA LEU A 106 12.19 -12.56 -9.77
C LEU A 106 11.81 -12.08 -8.37
N LEU A 107 11.95 -12.93 -7.35
CA LEU A 107 11.70 -12.58 -5.95
C LEU A 107 12.60 -11.43 -5.48
N CYS A 108 13.90 -11.47 -5.82
CA CYS A 108 14.82 -10.39 -5.52
C CYS A 108 14.35 -9.05 -6.11
N VAL A 109 13.94 -9.06 -7.39
CA VAL A 109 13.47 -7.85 -8.06
C VAL A 109 12.18 -7.35 -7.43
N THR A 110 11.23 -8.23 -7.11
CA THR A 110 9.96 -7.82 -6.48
C THR A 110 10.17 -7.23 -5.09
N PHE A 111 11.01 -7.85 -4.25
CA PHE A 111 11.34 -7.28 -2.95
C PHE A 111 12.09 -5.95 -3.09
N GLY A 112 13.01 -5.83 -4.06
CA GLY A 112 13.73 -4.59 -4.31
C GLY A 112 12.80 -3.42 -4.71
N ILE A 113 11.82 -3.70 -5.56
CA ILE A 113 10.78 -2.73 -5.93
C ILE A 113 9.91 -2.38 -4.72
N SER A 114 9.51 -3.37 -3.91
CA SER A 114 8.71 -3.14 -2.70
C SER A 114 9.45 -2.23 -1.71
N VAL A 115 10.72 -2.54 -1.39
CA VAL A 115 11.58 -1.71 -0.54
C VAL A 115 11.67 -0.26 -1.07
N PHE A 116 11.81 -0.08 -2.39
CA PHE A 116 11.86 1.26 -2.96
C PHE A 116 10.57 2.05 -2.68
N PHE A 117 9.41 1.44 -2.88
CA PHE A 117 8.12 2.09 -2.60
C PHE A 117 7.91 2.33 -1.11
N ASP A 118 8.26 1.37 -0.25
CA ASP A 118 8.18 1.52 1.21
C ASP A 118 9.03 2.68 1.70
N ILE A 119 10.25 2.83 1.18
CA ILE A 119 11.11 3.99 1.49
C ILE A 119 10.43 5.27 1.05
N LYS A 120 9.95 5.35 -0.20
CA LYS A 120 9.28 6.58 -0.68
C LYS A 120 8.06 6.92 0.15
N ASP A 121 7.25 5.94 0.53
CA ASP A 121 6.05 6.16 1.34
C ASP A 121 6.39 6.55 2.79
N LEU A 122 7.45 5.95 3.36
CA LEU A 122 7.95 6.32 4.68
C LEU A 122 8.48 7.76 4.70
N TYR A 123 9.15 8.20 3.63
CA TYR A 123 9.57 9.59 3.44
C TYR A 123 8.39 10.53 3.24
N ALA A 124 7.41 10.16 2.41
CA ALA A 124 6.22 10.98 2.15
C ALA A 124 5.33 11.14 3.38
N SER A 125 5.32 10.17 4.28
CA SER A 125 4.56 10.21 5.53
C SER A 125 5.29 10.92 6.68
N LYS A 126 6.54 11.43 6.48
CA LYS A 126 7.41 11.99 7.54
C LYS A 126 6.71 13.00 8.44
N SER A 127 5.95 13.90 7.85
CA SER A 127 5.25 14.97 8.56
C SER A 127 3.93 14.47 9.12
N SER A 128 3.68 14.76 10.39
CA SER A 128 2.39 14.50 11.04
C SER A 128 1.27 15.30 10.36
N PRO A 129 0.01 14.80 10.36
CA PRO A 129 -1.13 15.54 9.83
C PRO A 129 -1.27 16.96 10.44
N ARG A 130 -0.86 17.16 11.69
CA ARG A 130 -0.84 18.48 12.36
C ARG A 130 0.09 19.52 11.73
N THR A 131 1.14 19.06 11.06
CA THR A 131 2.19 19.91 10.47
C THR A 131 2.02 20.11 8.96
N ARG A 132 1.02 19.48 8.34
CA ARG A 132 0.62 19.68 6.95
C ARG A 132 -0.53 20.68 6.90
N THR A 133 -0.22 21.97 6.98
CA THR A 133 -1.14 23.07 6.63
C THR A 133 -0.93 23.49 5.20
#